data_AF-A0A2E4XRX2-F1
#
_entry.id   AF-A0A2E4XRX2-F1
#
_cell.length_a   1.000
_cell.length_b   1.000
_cell.length_c   1.000
_cell.angle_alpha   90.00
_cell.angle_beta   90.00
_cell.angle_gamma   90.00
#
_symmetry.space_group_name_H-M   'P 1'
#
loop_
_entity.id
_entity.type
_entity.pdbx_description
1 polymer ?
#
loop_
_entity_poly.entity_id
_entity_poly.type
_entity_poly.pdbx_seq_one_letter_code
_entity_poly.pdbx_strand_id
1 'polypeptide(L)'
;MKSDGYFFDGQSAVKHAVSITVIGTEIVIQSETGQVLAKWPLHEVDLLPDGQRDNHLQLTNAHFPDARLTVEDPSLIGRLSTLLPKVFGKRLRRGHIWLHVAVTLAVVVATATVFYFAIPSFTKPLAALVPLEWERTLGESVVASIPGAQKSCTEANGARALAQLTERLTGVMDLPYPVDVSIAELDMANAFAAPGGFIVVGNKLIAEMQTAEELAGVVAHEMAHIAERHPMSRVVRVLGISLLLEVFSGGNSGAIEAVTQGASLLLMFSHSRDDERDADRIAVQALEKAGIRADGLSTFFARMEEKHKTSEDGSVGTVMSWLSTHPSFAERKASTNVPLQRNEAPAMSSAEWHAIVKICS
;
A
#
# COMPACT_ATOMS: atom_id res chain seq x y z
N MET A 1 57.05 23.17 20.64
CA MET A 1 56.82 22.15 19.59
C MET A 1 56.61 22.91 18.30
N LYS A 2 57.45 22.63 17.32
CA LYS A 2 57.58 23.38 16.07
C LYS A 2 57.05 22.47 14.96
N SER A 3 56.09 22.95 14.18
CA SER A 3 55.48 22.24 13.06
C SER A 3 55.53 23.10 11.83
N ASP A 4 55.67 22.50 10.66
CA ASP A 4 55.60 23.24 9.40
C ASP A 4 54.15 23.38 8.92
N GLY A 5 53.91 24.40 8.11
CA GLY A 5 52.61 24.74 7.56
C GLY A 5 52.69 25.90 6.57
N TYR A 6 51.53 26.44 6.19
CA TYR A 6 51.45 27.54 5.25
C TYR A 6 50.64 28.70 5.81
N PHE A 7 51.08 29.92 5.53
CA PHE A 7 50.44 31.14 5.99
C PHE A 7 50.16 32.08 4.83
N PHE A 8 48.96 32.64 4.82
CA PHE A 8 48.57 33.79 4.00
C PHE A 8 48.25 34.95 4.94
N ASP A 9 48.87 36.10 4.69
CA ASP A 9 48.79 37.30 5.53
C ASP A 9 47.46 38.07 5.37
N GLY A 10 46.66 37.74 4.36
CA GLY A 10 45.40 38.41 4.03
C GLY A 10 45.57 39.76 3.32
N GLN A 11 46.80 40.19 3.06
CA GLN A 11 47.13 41.43 2.34
C GLN A 11 47.67 41.14 0.94
N SER A 12 48.31 39.98 0.77
CA SER A 12 48.82 39.49 -0.49
C SER A 12 48.40 38.04 -0.73
N ALA A 13 48.31 37.64 -2.00
CA ALA A 13 48.02 36.25 -2.37
C ALA A 13 49.27 35.34 -2.29
N VAL A 14 50.31 35.77 -1.58
CA VAL A 14 51.58 35.04 -1.49
C VAL A 14 51.49 33.97 -0.42
N LYS A 15 51.84 32.74 -0.79
CA LYS A 15 51.91 31.60 0.12
C LYS A 15 53.26 31.60 0.83
N HIS A 16 53.26 31.75 2.14
CA HIS A 16 54.48 31.66 2.96
C HIS A 16 54.59 30.28 3.60
N ALA A 17 55.71 29.59 3.37
CA ALA A 17 56.08 28.43 4.18
C ALA A 17 56.48 28.91 5.58
N VAL A 18 55.83 28.36 6.60
CA VAL A 18 55.97 28.84 7.97
C VAL A 18 56.19 27.70 8.94
N SER A 19 56.83 28.05 10.05
CA SER A 19 56.89 27.21 11.21
C SER A 19 56.02 27.76 12.33
N ILE A 20 55.25 26.86 12.93
CA ILE A 20 54.15 27.15 13.83
C ILE A 20 54.55 26.61 15.20
N THR A 21 54.58 27.50 16.19
CA THR A 21 54.87 27.15 17.58
C THR A 21 53.82 27.73 18.50
N VAL A 22 53.28 26.91 19.38
CA VAL A 22 52.36 27.39 20.44
C VAL A 22 53.18 27.72 21.69
N ILE A 23 53.18 28.99 22.10
CA ILE A 23 53.87 29.50 23.29
C ILE A 23 52.85 30.16 24.20
N GLY A 24 52.69 29.64 25.42
CA GLY A 24 51.68 30.13 26.36
C GLY A 24 50.27 30.07 25.75
N THR A 25 49.65 31.22 25.56
CA THR A 25 48.30 31.40 24.99
C THR A 25 48.29 31.94 23.55
N GLU A 26 49.42 31.86 22.84
CA GLU A 26 49.55 32.40 21.48
C GLU A 26 50.12 31.35 20.51
N ILE A 27 49.65 31.41 19.26
CA ILE A 27 50.25 30.74 18.11
C ILE A 27 51.23 31.71 17.48
N VAL A 28 52.51 31.36 17.47
CA VAL A 28 53.56 32.13 16.84
C VAL A 28 53.87 31.52 15.48
N ILE A 29 53.75 32.34 14.44
CA ILE A 29 53.96 31.97 13.03
C ILE A 29 55.27 32.62 12.58
N GLN A 30 56.25 31.79 12.21
CA GLN A 30 57.59 32.24 11.82
C GLN A 30 57.91 31.80 10.39
N SER A 31 58.68 32.59 9.66
CA SER A 31 59.28 32.16 8.39
C SER A 31 60.32 31.06 8.60
N GLU A 32 60.74 30.41 7.52
CA GLU A 32 61.88 29.49 7.53
C GLU A 32 63.18 30.12 8.05
N THR A 33 63.36 31.43 7.82
CA THR A 33 64.51 32.21 8.30
C THR A 33 64.40 32.64 9.78
N GLY A 34 63.32 32.26 10.47
CA GLY A 34 63.10 32.54 11.89
C GLY A 34 62.48 33.91 12.19
N GLN A 35 62.12 34.69 11.17
CA GLN A 35 61.41 35.96 11.33
C GLN A 35 59.96 35.69 11.77
N VAL A 36 59.49 36.36 12.82
CA VAL A 36 58.09 36.28 13.25
C VAL A 36 57.23 37.04 12.26
N LEU A 37 56.34 36.33 11.57
CA LEU A 37 55.41 36.90 10.59
C LEU A 37 54.09 37.33 11.25
N ALA A 38 53.60 36.55 12.22
CA ALA A 38 52.39 36.87 12.97
C ALA A 38 52.36 36.16 14.33
N LYS A 39 51.61 36.74 15.27
CA LYS A 39 51.28 36.13 16.56
C LYS A 39 49.77 36.19 16.74
N TRP A 40 49.14 35.03 16.91
CA TRP A 40 47.70 34.91 17.06
C TRP A 40 47.35 34.45 18.46
N PRO A 41 46.73 35.30 19.30
CA PRO A 41 46.19 34.86 20.58
C PRO A 41 45.13 33.77 20.38
N LEU A 42 45.20 32.68 21.16
CA LEU A 42 44.31 31.53 20.99
C LEU A 42 42.82 31.89 21.11
N HIS A 43 42.47 32.94 21.86
CA HIS A 43 41.09 33.37 22.01
C HIS A 43 40.52 34.11 20.79
N GLU A 44 41.38 34.49 19.84
CA GLU A 44 41.02 35.15 18.58
C GLU A 44 41.07 34.20 17.38
N VAL A 45 41.47 32.94 17.61
CA VAL A 45 41.60 31.94 16.55
C VAL A 45 40.27 31.25 16.31
N ASP A 46 39.83 31.26 15.05
CA ASP A 46 38.63 30.58 14.58
C ASP A 46 38.95 29.55 13.49
N LEU A 47 38.04 28.60 13.29
CA LEU A 47 38.12 27.59 12.21
C LEU A 47 37.24 28.02 11.05
N LEU A 48 37.76 27.84 9.84
CA LEU A 48 36.94 28.02 8.64
C LEU A 48 35.86 26.94 8.54
N PRO A 49 34.68 27.23 7.95
CA PRO A 49 33.55 26.28 7.87
C PRO A 49 33.89 24.88 7.32
N ASP A 50 34.91 24.76 6.46
CA ASP A 50 35.43 23.49 5.91
C ASP A 50 36.93 23.27 6.23
N GLY A 51 37.44 23.98 7.23
CA GLY A 51 38.86 24.05 7.54
C GLY A 51 39.45 22.79 8.15
N GLN A 52 38.62 21.82 8.57
CA GLN A 52 39.10 20.59 9.23
C GLN A 52 38.83 19.35 8.37
N ARG A 53 39.92 18.68 7.95
CA ARG A 53 39.94 17.32 7.37
C ARG A 53 40.93 16.46 8.12
N ASP A 54 40.91 15.14 7.92
CA ASP A 54 41.57 14.15 8.78
C ASP A 54 43.05 14.44 9.11
N ASN A 55 43.81 15.17 8.27
CA ASN A 55 45.18 15.63 8.52
C ASN A 55 45.44 17.10 8.10
N HIS A 56 44.40 17.94 8.06
CA HIS A 56 44.54 19.31 7.58
C HIS A 56 43.63 20.25 8.37
N LEU A 57 44.22 21.31 8.93
CA LEU A 57 43.53 22.29 9.74
C LEU A 57 43.79 23.70 9.20
N GLN A 58 42.74 24.39 8.77
CA GLN A 58 42.79 25.81 8.37
C GLN A 58 42.16 26.69 9.44
N LEU A 59 42.98 27.58 9.97
CA LEU A 59 42.61 28.55 11.00
C LEU A 59 42.59 29.95 10.40
N THR A 60 41.78 30.81 10.99
CA THR A 60 41.76 32.24 10.75
C THR A 60 41.82 32.99 12.09
N ASN A 61 41.98 34.30 12.03
CA ASN A 61 41.99 35.16 13.20
C ASN A 61 40.84 36.18 13.09
N ALA A 62 40.09 36.38 14.17
CA ALA A 62 38.93 37.26 14.21
C ALA A 62 39.23 38.72 13.82
N HIS A 63 40.45 39.22 14.12
CA HIS A 63 40.91 40.55 13.74
C HIS A 63 41.50 40.61 12.32
N PHE A 64 41.88 39.46 11.76
CA PHE A 64 42.45 39.33 10.42
C PHE A 64 41.67 38.27 9.63
N PRO A 65 40.42 38.56 9.23
CA PRO A 65 39.50 37.57 8.66
C PRO A 65 39.92 37.07 7.28
N ASP A 66 40.89 37.72 6.63
CA ASP A 66 41.46 37.31 5.34
C ASP A 66 42.75 36.49 5.49
N ALA A 67 43.35 36.47 6.69
CA ALA A 67 44.55 35.71 6.96
C ALA A 67 44.19 34.23 7.20
N ARG A 68 45.03 33.33 6.68
CA ARG A 68 44.80 31.88 6.69
C ARG A 68 46.06 31.17 7.16
N LEU A 69 45.93 30.33 8.18
CA LEU A 69 46.99 29.45 8.66
C LEU A 69 46.58 27.99 8.42
N THR A 70 47.36 27.29 7.62
CA THR A 70 47.21 25.85 7.35
C THR A 70 48.21 25.06 8.17
N VAL A 71 47.71 24.09 8.93
CA VAL A 71 48.49 23.12 9.71
C VAL A 71 48.24 21.73 9.17
N GLU A 72 49.32 21.01 8.86
CA GLU A 72 49.26 19.65 8.30
C GLU A 72 49.80 18.58 9.29
N ASP A 73 50.46 18.99 10.37
CA ASP A 73 51.01 18.08 11.38
C ASP A 73 49.91 17.53 12.32
N PRO A 74 49.67 16.20 12.31
CA PRO A 74 48.65 15.58 13.15
C PRO A 74 48.88 15.80 14.66
N SER A 75 50.14 15.89 15.09
CA SER A 75 50.48 16.05 16.50
C SER A 75 50.15 17.46 17.02
N LEU A 76 50.40 18.50 16.21
CA LEU A 76 50.00 19.86 16.51
C LEU A 76 48.48 20.05 16.39
N ILE A 77 47.82 19.44 15.40
CA ILE A 77 46.36 19.46 15.25
C ILE A 77 45.69 18.87 16.51
N GLY A 78 46.18 17.72 17.00
CA GLY A 78 45.68 17.11 18.23
C GLY A 78 45.78 18.04 19.44
N ARG A 79 46.90 18.74 19.58
CA ARG A 79 47.12 19.70 20.68
C ARG A 79 46.26 20.97 20.54
N LEU A 80 46.14 21.53 19.34
CA LEU A 80 45.26 22.67 19.08
C LEU A 80 43.79 22.33 19.34
N SER A 81 43.36 21.08 19.09
CA SER A 81 42.00 20.62 19.41
C SER A 81 41.67 20.68 20.91
N THR A 82 42.68 20.48 21.77
CA THR A 82 42.51 20.62 23.24
C THR A 82 42.52 22.07 23.72
N LEU A 83 43.23 22.94 23.01
CA LEU A 83 43.40 24.36 23.39
C LEU A 83 42.28 25.26 22.86
N LEU A 84 41.55 24.83 21.83
CA LEU A 84 40.49 25.59 21.16
C LEU A 84 39.12 24.86 21.21
N PRO A 85 38.58 24.50 22.38
CA PRO A 85 37.38 23.66 22.48
C PRO A 85 36.12 24.31 21.88
N LYS A 86 36.03 25.64 21.85
CA LYS A 86 34.94 26.37 21.18
C LYS A 86 34.89 26.12 19.68
N VAL A 87 36.07 25.92 19.08
CA VAL A 87 36.29 25.86 17.64
C VAL A 87 36.06 24.45 17.10
N PHE A 88 36.45 23.42 17.85
CA PHE A 88 36.24 22.01 17.51
C PHE A 88 34.89 21.44 18.02
N GLY A 89 34.09 22.26 18.69
CA GLY A 89 32.92 21.88 19.49
C GLY A 89 31.58 21.69 18.76
N LYS A 90 31.56 21.42 17.45
CA LYS A 90 30.31 21.09 16.73
C LYS A 90 30.49 19.91 15.77
N ARG A 91 30.82 18.73 16.30
CA ARG A 91 30.38 17.48 15.66
C ARG A 91 28.84 17.51 15.62
N LEU A 92 28.24 17.45 14.43
CA LEU A 92 26.81 17.15 14.29
C LEU A 92 26.50 15.94 15.19
N ARG A 93 25.69 16.15 16.23
CA ARG A 93 25.42 15.14 17.26
C ARG A 93 24.70 13.97 16.59
N ARG A 94 25.44 12.88 16.31
CA ARG A 94 24.95 11.59 15.78
C ARG A 94 23.63 11.12 16.45
N GLY A 95 23.40 11.50 17.72
CA GLY A 95 22.17 11.21 18.45
C GLY A 95 20.89 11.85 17.89
N HIS A 96 20.95 13.04 17.27
CA HIS A 96 19.75 13.64 16.66
C HIS A 96 19.35 12.91 15.37
N ILE A 97 20.30 12.41 14.59
CA ILE A 97 20.01 11.60 13.39
C ILE A 97 19.27 10.32 13.80
N TRP A 98 19.78 9.61 14.80
CA TRP A 98 19.10 8.41 15.32
C TRP A 98 17.74 8.70 15.96
N LEU A 99 17.58 9.86 16.62
CA LEU A 99 16.27 10.30 17.12
C LEU A 99 15.29 10.56 15.98
N HIS A 100 15.69 11.28 14.93
CA HIS A 100 14.84 11.53 13.76
C HIS A 100 14.46 10.22 13.05
N VAL A 101 15.42 9.30 12.87
CA VAL A 101 15.16 7.96 12.31
C VAL A 101 14.17 7.19 13.19
N ALA A 102 14.35 7.19 14.52
CA ALA A 102 13.46 6.51 15.45
C ALA A 102 12.04 7.11 15.45
N VAL A 103 11.91 8.44 15.42
CA VAL A 103 10.61 9.13 15.35
C VAL A 103 9.91 8.83 14.03
N THR A 104 10.62 8.92 12.90
CA THR A 104 10.05 8.57 11.58
C THR A 104 9.60 7.11 11.54
N LEU A 105 10.41 6.19 12.06
CA LEU A 105 10.05 4.78 12.14
C LEU A 105 8.82 4.56 13.03
N ALA A 106 8.74 5.22 14.19
CA ALA A 106 7.60 5.14 15.09
C ALA A 106 6.31 5.66 14.42
N VAL A 107 6.39 6.76 13.66
CA VAL A 107 5.24 7.27 12.88
C VAL A 107 4.82 6.27 11.80
N VAL A 108 5.75 5.69 11.05
CA VAL A 108 5.44 4.67 10.04
C VAL A 108 4.76 3.45 10.66
N VAL A 109 5.28 2.95 11.79
CA VAL A 109 4.70 1.81 12.51
C VAL A 109 3.32 2.16 13.06
N ALA A 110 3.13 3.36 13.62
CA ALA A 110 1.83 3.81 14.11
C ALA A 110 0.80 3.90 12.97
N THR A 111 1.17 4.50 11.83
CA THR A 111 0.32 4.59 10.65
C THR A 111 -0.01 3.20 10.10
N ALA A 112 0.97 2.31 9.99
CA ALA A 112 0.72 0.92 9.58
C ALA A 112 -0.23 0.21 10.55
N THR A 113 -0.06 0.40 11.86
CA THR A 113 -0.93 -0.21 12.88
C THR A 113 -2.37 0.29 12.74
N VAL A 114 -2.58 1.60 12.57
CA VAL A 114 -3.90 2.17 12.30
C VAL A 114 -4.49 1.57 11.02
N PHE A 115 -3.70 1.49 9.95
CA PHE A 115 -4.16 0.99 8.66
C PHE A 115 -4.54 -0.49 8.68
N TYR A 116 -3.76 -1.33 9.35
CA TYR A 116 -3.95 -2.78 9.38
C TYR A 116 -4.91 -3.27 10.47
N PHE A 117 -5.01 -2.57 11.60
CA PHE A 117 -5.82 -3.03 12.73
C PHE A 117 -7.00 -2.11 13.04
N ALA A 118 -6.79 -0.80 13.09
CA ALA A 118 -7.86 0.12 13.48
C ALA A 118 -8.93 0.26 12.39
N ILE A 119 -8.54 0.60 11.15
CA ILE A 119 -9.51 0.84 10.06
C ILE A 119 -10.42 -0.38 9.82
N PRO A 120 -9.92 -1.62 9.65
CA PRO A 120 -10.80 -2.77 9.40
C PRO A 120 -11.76 -3.07 10.55
N SER A 121 -11.38 -2.74 11.79
CA SER A 121 -12.23 -2.96 12.96
C SER A 121 -13.45 -2.02 13.01
N PHE A 122 -13.37 -0.85 12.36
CA PHE A 122 -14.45 0.13 12.34
C PHE A 122 -15.30 0.11 11.06
N THR A 123 -14.88 -0.56 9.98
CA THR A 123 -15.61 -0.54 8.71
C THR A 123 -16.98 -1.22 8.79
N LYS A 124 -17.08 -2.41 9.41
CA LYS A 124 -18.37 -3.12 9.54
C LYS A 124 -19.37 -2.33 10.41
N PRO A 125 -19.01 -1.83 11.61
CA PRO A 125 -19.91 -0.97 12.40
C PRO A 125 -20.34 0.31 11.68
N LEU A 126 -19.41 0.99 10.99
CA LEU A 126 -19.73 2.21 10.25
C LEU A 126 -20.63 1.94 9.04
N ALA A 127 -20.39 0.84 8.32
CA ALA A 127 -21.27 0.41 7.24
C ALA A 127 -22.69 0.15 7.76
N ALA A 128 -22.82 -0.46 8.95
CA ALA A 128 -24.12 -0.74 9.55
C ALA A 128 -24.96 0.53 9.82
N LEU A 129 -24.31 1.69 10.03
CA LEU A 129 -24.97 2.99 10.25
C LEU A 129 -25.49 3.63 8.96
N VAL A 130 -25.03 3.19 7.79
CA VAL A 130 -25.48 3.75 6.51
C VAL A 130 -26.92 3.28 6.25
N PRO A 131 -27.87 4.19 5.92
CA PRO A 131 -29.22 3.79 5.56
C PRO A 131 -29.24 2.93 4.29
N LEU A 132 -30.12 1.92 4.24
CA LEU A 132 -30.21 0.99 3.10
C LEU A 132 -30.55 1.69 1.78
N GLU A 133 -31.35 2.76 1.83
CA GLU A 133 -31.68 3.57 0.65
C GLU A 133 -30.44 4.20 0.01
N TRP A 134 -29.50 4.67 0.85
CA TRP A 134 -28.25 5.27 0.36
C TRP A 134 -27.35 4.22 -0.27
N GLU A 135 -27.35 2.99 0.26
CA GLU A 135 -26.59 1.90 -0.34
C GLU A 135 -27.01 1.61 -1.78
N ARG A 136 -28.32 1.66 -2.07
CA ARG A 136 -28.80 1.40 -3.43
C ARG A 136 -28.34 2.47 -4.41
N THR A 137 -28.45 3.75 -4.06
CA THR A 137 -27.94 4.84 -4.91
C THR A 137 -26.42 4.78 -5.10
N LEU A 138 -25.68 4.43 -4.05
CA LEU A 138 -24.24 4.22 -4.14
C LEU A 138 -23.92 3.01 -5.04
N GLY A 139 -24.67 1.92 -4.91
CA GLY A 139 -24.54 0.72 -5.74
C GLY A 139 -24.68 0.99 -7.23
N GLU A 140 -25.71 1.74 -7.62
CA GLU A 140 -25.92 2.17 -9.00
C GLU A 140 -24.71 2.96 -9.54
N SER A 141 -24.17 3.86 -8.72
CA SER A 141 -22.99 4.65 -9.06
C SER A 141 -21.73 3.78 -9.21
N VAL A 142 -21.56 2.79 -8.33
CA VAL A 142 -20.45 1.84 -8.39
C VAL A 142 -20.55 1.01 -9.66
N VAL A 143 -21.71 0.42 -9.96
CA VAL A 143 -21.93 -0.36 -11.19
C VAL A 143 -21.67 0.50 -12.44
N ALA A 144 -22.17 1.73 -12.48
CA ALA A 144 -21.98 2.64 -13.60
C ALA A 144 -20.50 3.03 -13.83
N SER A 145 -19.69 3.04 -12.78
CA SER A 145 -18.25 3.36 -12.85
C SER A 145 -17.39 2.22 -13.41
N ILE A 146 -17.93 1.01 -13.50
CA ILE A 146 -17.19 -0.19 -13.90
C ILE A 146 -17.33 -0.39 -15.41
N PRO A 147 -16.22 -0.38 -16.17
CA PRO A 147 -16.27 -0.63 -17.60
C PRO A 147 -16.91 -1.99 -17.92
N GLY A 148 -17.96 -1.96 -18.74
CA GLY A 148 -18.68 -3.15 -19.20
C GLY A 148 -19.84 -3.58 -18.31
N ALA A 149 -19.89 -3.18 -17.04
CA ALA A 149 -20.95 -3.60 -16.12
C ALA A 149 -22.34 -3.08 -16.52
N GLN A 150 -22.40 -1.95 -17.23
CA GLN A 150 -23.63 -1.40 -17.82
C GLN A 150 -24.12 -2.16 -19.06
N LYS A 151 -23.28 -2.98 -19.68
CA LYS A 151 -23.64 -3.81 -20.85
C LYS A 151 -24.21 -5.13 -20.37
N SER A 152 -25.42 -5.08 -19.82
CA SER A 152 -26.13 -6.27 -19.36
C SER A 152 -26.53 -7.16 -20.54
N CYS A 153 -26.28 -8.46 -20.39
CA CYS A 153 -26.66 -9.50 -21.32
C CYS A 153 -28.07 -9.99 -20.99
N THR A 154 -28.98 -9.92 -21.96
CA THR A 154 -30.44 -10.07 -21.69
C THR A 154 -31.13 -11.09 -22.59
N GLU A 155 -30.43 -12.10 -23.11
CA GLU A 155 -31.10 -13.20 -23.83
C GLU A 155 -32.15 -13.85 -22.93
N ALA A 156 -33.36 -14.06 -23.45
CA ALA A 156 -34.54 -14.33 -22.65
C ALA A 156 -34.51 -15.66 -21.89
N ASN A 157 -33.90 -16.71 -22.44
CA ASN A 157 -33.79 -18.01 -21.76
C ASN A 157 -32.72 -17.98 -20.67
N GLY A 158 -31.56 -17.39 -20.95
CA GLY A 158 -30.49 -17.20 -19.97
C GLY A 158 -30.94 -16.32 -18.82
N ALA A 159 -31.57 -15.18 -19.11
CA ALA A 159 -32.10 -14.27 -18.09
C ALA A 159 -33.15 -14.95 -17.19
N ARG A 160 -34.01 -15.80 -17.76
CA ARG A 160 -34.99 -16.57 -16.99
C ARG A 160 -34.32 -17.60 -16.07
N ALA A 161 -33.33 -18.33 -16.59
CA ALA A 161 -32.57 -19.30 -15.80
C ALA A 161 -31.84 -18.63 -14.63
N LEU A 162 -31.24 -17.46 -14.87
CA LEU A 162 -30.57 -16.67 -13.83
C LEU A 162 -31.56 -16.16 -12.78
N ALA A 163 -32.72 -15.67 -13.21
CA ALA A 163 -33.77 -15.22 -12.31
C ALA A 163 -34.29 -16.36 -11.41
N GLN A 164 -34.49 -17.55 -11.96
CA GLN A 164 -34.90 -18.73 -11.18
C GLN A 164 -33.86 -19.16 -10.15
N LEU A 165 -32.58 -19.17 -10.53
CA LEU A 165 -31.48 -19.42 -9.59
C LEU A 165 -31.47 -18.37 -8.48
N THR A 166 -31.62 -17.09 -8.84
CA THR A 166 -31.65 -15.97 -7.90
C THR A 166 -32.80 -16.10 -6.93
N GLU A 167 -34.02 -16.40 -7.40
CA GLU A 167 -35.21 -16.60 -6.57
C GLU A 167 -35.05 -17.75 -5.58
N ARG A 168 -34.46 -18.88 -6.03
CA ARG A 168 -34.18 -20.03 -5.14
C ARG A 168 -33.24 -19.65 -4.00
N LEU A 169 -32.22 -18.84 -4.28
CA LEU A 169 -31.23 -18.41 -3.28
C LEU A 169 -31.78 -17.31 -2.36
N THR A 170 -32.46 -16.30 -2.90
CA THR A 170 -33.07 -15.23 -2.08
C THR A 170 -34.12 -15.80 -1.12
N GLY A 171 -34.84 -16.85 -1.50
CA GLY A 171 -35.83 -17.51 -0.65
C GLY A 171 -35.27 -18.20 0.61
N VAL A 172 -33.96 -18.42 0.69
CA VAL A 172 -33.31 -19.13 1.83
C VAL A 172 -32.25 -18.30 2.55
N MET A 173 -31.94 -17.11 2.05
CA MET A 173 -30.92 -16.20 2.62
C MET A 173 -31.59 -15.03 3.35
N ASP A 174 -30.98 -14.62 4.47
CA ASP A 174 -31.39 -13.40 5.17
C ASP A 174 -30.68 -12.21 4.54
N LEU A 175 -31.41 -11.44 3.72
CA LEU A 175 -30.85 -10.35 2.92
C LEU A 175 -31.45 -9.02 3.39
N PRO A 176 -30.62 -7.96 3.56
CA PRO A 176 -31.09 -6.67 4.03
C PRO A 176 -32.01 -5.94 3.03
N TYR A 177 -31.97 -6.31 1.75
CA TYR A 177 -32.73 -5.71 0.66
C TYR A 177 -32.84 -6.68 -0.54
N PRO A 178 -33.73 -6.42 -1.51
CA PRO A 178 -33.78 -7.18 -2.76
C PRO A 178 -32.44 -7.19 -3.49
N VAL A 179 -32.11 -8.34 -4.09
CA VAL A 179 -30.86 -8.54 -4.83
C VAL A 179 -31.16 -8.62 -6.32
N ASP A 180 -30.40 -7.85 -7.10
CA ASP A 180 -30.44 -7.77 -8.54
C ASP A 180 -29.17 -8.45 -9.10
N VAL A 181 -29.31 -9.69 -9.59
CA VAL A 181 -28.22 -10.44 -10.21
C VAL A 181 -28.27 -10.26 -11.73
N SER A 182 -27.17 -9.80 -12.33
CA SER A 182 -27.05 -9.62 -13.76
C SER A 182 -25.77 -10.25 -14.31
N ILE A 183 -25.79 -10.55 -15.61
CA ILE A 183 -24.61 -10.96 -16.36
C ILE A 183 -24.25 -9.82 -17.31
N ALA A 184 -22.98 -9.44 -17.37
CA ALA A 184 -22.53 -8.31 -18.18
C ALA A 184 -21.23 -8.61 -18.95
N GLU A 185 -20.97 -7.83 -20.00
CA GLU A 185 -19.73 -7.89 -20.76
C GLU A 185 -18.57 -7.20 -20.02
N LEU A 186 -18.00 -7.87 -19.02
CA LEU A 186 -16.83 -7.37 -18.29
C LEU A 186 -15.53 -7.65 -19.04
N ASP A 187 -14.61 -6.69 -19.01
CA ASP A 187 -13.27 -6.84 -19.60
C ASP A 187 -12.39 -7.87 -18.87
N MET A 188 -12.84 -8.33 -17.70
CA MET A 188 -12.16 -9.21 -16.77
C MET A 188 -13.02 -10.43 -16.45
N ALA A 189 -12.40 -11.60 -16.24
CA ALA A 189 -13.08 -12.77 -15.69
C ALA A 189 -13.32 -12.53 -14.18
N ASN A 190 -14.41 -11.84 -13.87
CA ASN A 190 -14.77 -11.44 -12.51
C ASN A 190 -16.28 -11.50 -12.26
N ALA A 191 -16.63 -11.53 -10.98
CA ALA A 191 -17.96 -11.25 -10.45
C ALA A 191 -17.78 -10.34 -9.22
N PHE A 192 -18.78 -9.51 -8.92
CA PHE A 192 -18.71 -8.67 -7.72
C PHE A 192 -20.10 -8.31 -7.21
N ALA A 193 -20.20 -8.19 -5.89
CA ALA A 193 -21.29 -7.53 -5.20
C ALA A 193 -20.98 -6.04 -4.95
N ALA A 194 -21.95 -5.18 -5.28
CA ALA A 194 -21.96 -3.75 -4.97
C ALA A 194 -23.05 -3.43 -3.91
N PRO A 195 -22.95 -2.29 -3.19
CA PRO A 195 -23.94 -1.89 -2.19
C PRO A 195 -25.38 -1.89 -2.72
N GLY A 196 -26.36 -2.16 -1.85
CA GLY A 196 -27.78 -2.05 -2.22
C GLY A 196 -28.32 -3.15 -3.14
N GLY A 197 -27.58 -4.25 -3.31
CA GLY A 197 -28.11 -5.52 -3.82
C GLY A 197 -27.69 -5.89 -5.22
N PHE A 198 -26.78 -5.13 -5.83
CA PHE A 198 -26.33 -5.43 -7.19
C PHE A 198 -25.23 -6.49 -7.19
N ILE A 199 -25.44 -7.55 -7.94
CA ILE A 199 -24.43 -8.57 -8.21
C ILE A 199 -24.24 -8.65 -9.72
N VAL A 200 -23.02 -8.45 -10.18
CA VAL A 200 -22.68 -8.52 -11.61
C VAL A 200 -21.71 -9.66 -11.82
N VAL A 201 -22.08 -10.58 -12.70
CA VAL A 201 -21.23 -11.71 -13.14
C VAL A 201 -20.73 -11.43 -14.55
N GLY A 202 -19.42 -11.45 -14.75
CA GLY A 202 -18.82 -11.21 -16.05
C GLY A 202 -18.97 -12.39 -17.01
N ASN A 203 -19.29 -12.13 -18.28
CA ASN A 203 -19.32 -13.12 -19.35
C ASN A 203 -18.01 -13.93 -19.45
N LYS A 204 -16.84 -13.29 -19.25
CA LYS A 204 -15.55 -13.96 -19.23
C LYS A 204 -15.39 -14.92 -18.05
N LEU A 205 -16.04 -14.66 -16.91
CA LEU A 205 -16.05 -15.60 -15.79
C LEU A 205 -16.95 -16.79 -16.09
N ILE A 206 -18.10 -16.57 -16.73
CA ILE A 206 -19.00 -17.66 -17.16
C ILE A 206 -18.31 -18.57 -18.17
N ALA A 207 -17.55 -18.02 -19.12
CA ALA A 207 -16.77 -18.79 -20.08
C ALA A 207 -15.71 -19.70 -19.41
N GLU A 208 -15.34 -19.40 -18.17
CA GLU A 208 -14.36 -20.16 -17.39
C GLU A 208 -15.04 -21.21 -16.49
N MET A 209 -16.37 -21.19 -16.37
CA MET A 209 -17.18 -22.14 -15.62
C MET A 209 -17.54 -23.36 -16.48
N GLN A 210 -17.57 -24.54 -15.85
CA GLN A 210 -17.89 -25.81 -16.53
C GLN A 210 -19.28 -26.33 -16.21
N THR A 211 -19.85 -25.93 -15.08
CA THR A 211 -21.11 -26.45 -14.56
C THR A 211 -22.00 -25.33 -14.01
N ALA A 212 -23.30 -25.61 -13.94
CA ALA A 212 -24.25 -24.68 -13.33
C ALA A 212 -24.04 -24.53 -11.82
N GLU A 213 -23.53 -25.56 -11.17
CA GLU A 213 -23.19 -25.58 -9.75
C GLU A 213 -22.08 -24.57 -9.42
N GLU A 214 -21.12 -24.36 -10.32
CA GLU A 214 -20.09 -23.34 -10.15
C GLU A 214 -20.66 -21.93 -10.23
N LEU A 215 -21.58 -21.67 -11.16
CA LEU A 215 -22.29 -20.38 -11.22
C LEU A 215 -23.13 -20.17 -9.97
N ALA A 216 -23.88 -21.19 -9.53
CA ALA A 216 -24.66 -21.13 -8.30
C ALA A 216 -23.78 -20.86 -7.07
N GLY A 217 -22.62 -21.51 -7.01
CA GLY A 217 -21.60 -21.27 -5.99
C GLY A 217 -21.14 -19.82 -5.95
N VAL A 218 -20.74 -19.26 -7.10
CA VAL A 218 -20.29 -17.87 -7.21
C VAL A 218 -21.42 -16.89 -6.88
N VAL A 219 -22.63 -17.09 -7.40
CA VAL A 219 -23.77 -16.22 -7.10
C VAL A 219 -24.13 -16.26 -5.61
N ALA A 220 -24.18 -17.45 -5.00
CA ALA A 220 -24.43 -17.59 -3.56
C ALA A 220 -23.34 -16.91 -2.71
N HIS A 221 -22.08 -16.99 -3.16
CA HIS A 221 -20.94 -16.28 -2.55
C HIS A 221 -21.10 -14.76 -2.60
N GLU A 222 -21.41 -14.20 -3.77
CA GLU A 222 -21.64 -12.76 -3.91
C GLU A 222 -22.88 -12.30 -3.11
N MET A 223 -23.94 -13.13 -3.05
CA MET A 223 -25.11 -12.86 -2.20
C MET A 223 -24.77 -12.90 -0.72
N ALA A 224 -23.83 -13.73 -0.29
CA ALA A 224 -23.36 -13.74 1.09
C ALA A 224 -22.58 -12.47 1.44
N HIS A 225 -21.81 -11.90 0.50
CA HIS A 225 -21.23 -10.57 0.70
C HIS A 225 -22.29 -9.48 0.86
N ILE A 226 -23.42 -9.58 0.14
CA ILE A 226 -24.57 -8.68 0.32
C ILE A 226 -25.17 -8.84 1.72
N ALA A 227 -25.43 -10.08 2.15
CA ALA A 227 -26.02 -10.37 3.47
C ALA A 227 -25.21 -9.74 4.61
N GLU A 228 -23.88 -9.82 4.54
CA GLU A 228 -22.96 -9.28 5.53
C GLU A 228 -22.59 -7.79 5.30
N ARG A 229 -23.20 -7.13 4.30
CA ARG A 229 -22.91 -5.73 3.91
C ARG A 229 -21.41 -5.46 3.71
N HIS A 230 -20.67 -6.46 3.24
CA HIS A 230 -19.25 -6.34 2.90
C HIS A 230 -18.97 -5.26 1.83
N PRO A 231 -19.80 -5.07 0.78
CA PRO A 231 -19.60 -3.98 -0.18
C PRO A 231 -19.60 -2.59 0.45
N MET A 232 -20.50 -2.31 1.40
CA MET A 232 -20.50 -1.02 2.09
C MET A 232 -19.32 -0.87 3.04
N SER A 233 -18.91 -1.95 3.70
CA SER A 233 -17.68 -1.94 4.51
C SER A 233 -16.45 -1.57 3.67
N ARG A 234 -16.40 -2.01 2.40
CA ARG A 234 -15.35 -1.63 1.43
C ARG A 234 -15.44 -0.16 1.04
N VAL A 235 -16.63 0.37 0.75
CA VAL A 235 -16.82 1.81 0.46
C VAL A 235 -16.31 2.66 1.63
N VAL A 236 -16.70 2.34 2.86
CA VAL A 236 -16.23 3.04 4.06
C VAL A 236 -14.72 2.96 4.20
N ARG A 237 -14.12 1.79 3.92
CA ARG A 237 -12.66 1.59 3.96
C ARG A 237 -11.95 2.50 2.96
N VAL A 238 -12.41 2.52 1.71
CA VAL A 238 -11.80 3.33 0.63
C VAL A 238 -11.91 4.82 0.97
N LEU A 239 -13.08 5.29 1.43
CA LEU A 239 -13.26 6.68 1.85
C LEU A 239 -12.35 7.05 3.04
N GLY A 240 -12.23 6.16 4.03
CA GLY A 240 -11.33 6.37 5.17
C GLY A 240 -9.86 6.46 4.75
N ILE A 241 -9.42 5.62 3.79
CA ILE A 241 -8.06 5.68 3.24
C ILE A 241 -7.84 7.00 2.50
N SER A 242 -8.79 7.42 1.65
CA SER A 242 -8.71 8.68 0.92
C SER A 242 -8.58 9.89 1.85
N LEU A 243 -9.37 9.93 2.92
CA LEU A 243 -9.30 10.98 3.94
C LEU A 243 -7.93 11.02 4.64
N LEU A 244 -7.37 9.86 4.98
CA LEU A 244 -6.04 9.79 5.58
C LEU A 244 -4.96 10.32 4.63
N LEU A 245 -5.01 9.92 3.35
CA LEU A 245 -4.06 10.40 2.34
C LEU A 245 -4.15 11.92 2.16
N GLU A 246 -5.35 12.49 2.21
CA GLU A 246 -5.56 13.94 2.16
C GLU A 246 -4.94 14.67 3.35
N VAL A 247 -5.12 14.14 4.57
CA VAL A 247 -4.51 14.71 5.78
C VAL A 247 -2.97 14.64 5.71
N PHE A 248 -2.41 13.51 5.28
CA PHE A 248 -0.96 13.34 5.18
C PHE A 248 -0.32 14.13 4.04
N SER A 249 -1.05 14.38 2.94
CA SER A 249 -0.55 15.17 1.81
C SER A 249 -0.65 16.68 2.05
N GLY A 250 -1.24 17.10 3.17
CA GLY A 250 -1.52 18.52 3.44
C GLY A 250 -2.52 19.12 2.45
N GLY A 251 -3.44 18.30 1.91
CA GLY A 251 -4.42 18.72 0.91
C GLY A 251 -3.89 18.78 -0.53
N ASN A 252 -2.70 18.24 -0.81
CA ASN A 252 -2.17 18.19 -2.17
C ASN A 252 -2.86 17.08 -2.99
N SER A 253 -3.84 17.48 -3.80
CA SER A 253 -4.69 16.57 -4.60
C SER A 253 -3.92 15.69 -5.59
N GLY A 254 -2.78 16.16 -6.13
CA GLY A 254 -2.00 15.40 -7.10
C GLY A 254 -1.38 14.11 -6.56
N ALA A 255 -1.08 14.03 -5.25
CA ALA A 255 -0.58 12.81 -4.61
C ALA A 255 -1.71 11.77 -4.41
N ILE A 256 -2.95 12.23 -4.21
CA ILE A 256 -4.15 11.39 -4.09
C ILE A 256 -4.53 10.85 -5.46
N GLU A 257 -4.47 11.68 -6.50
CA GLU A 257 -4.80 11.32 -7.88
C GLU A 257 -3.86 10.23 -8.44
N ALA A 258 -2.57 10.30 -8.11
CA ALA A 258 -1.57 9.30 -8.50
C ALA A 258 -1.77 7.92 -7.84
N VAL A 259 -2.37 7.86 -6.64
CA VAL A 259 -2.68 6.60 -5.94
C VAL A 259 -4.06 6.05 -6.36
N THR A 260 -4.99 6.92 -6.74
CA THR A 260 -6.39 6.53 -7.01
C THR A 260 -6.65 6.06 -8.45
N GLN A 261 -5.81 6.41 -9.42
CA GLN A 261 -5.92 5.89 -10.80
C GLN A 261 -5.64 4.38 -10.83
N GLY A 262 -6.69 3.58 -11.04
CA GLY A 262 -6.64 2.11 -11.17
C GLY A 262 -6.64 1.34 -9.85
N ALA A 263 -5.93 1.80 -8.82
CA ALA A 263 -5.88 1.09 -7.54
C ALA A 263 -7.20 1.16 -6.75
N SER A 264 -7.97 2.24 -6.92
CA SER A 264 -9.29 2.42 -6.27
C SER A 264 -10.28 1.31 -6.66
N LEU A 265 -10.29 0.90 -7.93
CA LEU A 265 -11.19 -0.14 -8.43
C LEU A 265 -10.82 -1.52 -7.88
N LEU A 266 -9.53 -1.86 -7.84
CA LEU A 266 -9.06 -3.11 -7.23
C LEU A 266 -9.34 -3.15 -5.72
N LEU A 267 -9.11 -2.03 -5.01
CA LEU A 267 -9.44 -1.91 -3.60
C LEU A 267 -10.94 -2.02 -3.33
N MET A 268 -11.76 -1.52 -4.26
CA MET A 268 -13.21 -1.64 -4.21
C MET A 268 -13.69 -3.08 -4.36
N PHE A 269 -12.92 -3.98 -4.98
CA PHE A 269 -13.28 -5.40 -5.09
C PHE A 269 -12.50 -6.31 -4.15
N SER A 270 -11.41 -5.83 -3.53
CA SER A 270 -10.59 -6.67 -2.66
C SER A 270 -11.28 -6.97 -1.33
N HIS A 271 -11.43 -8.25 -1.04
CA HIS A 271 -12.02 -8.76 0.19
C HIS A 271 -10.96 -9.18 1.21
N SER A 272 -11.28 -9.01 2.50
CA SER A 272 -10.44 -9.56 3.56
C SER A 272 -10.66 -11.06 3.70
N ARG A 273 -9.68 -11.78 4.26
CA ARG A 273 -9.81 -13.23 4.47
C ARG A 273 -10.99 -13.60 5.37
N ASP A 274 -11.31 -12.75 6.33
CA ASP A 274 -12.45 -12.99 7.23
C ASP A 274 -13.78 -12.77 6.49
N ASP A 275 -13.87 -11.75 5.62
CA ASP A 275 -15.06 -11.55 4.77
C ASP A 275 -15.29 -12.73 3.82
N GLU A 276 -14.21 -13.32 3.29
CA GLU A 276 -14.27 -14.51 2.43
C GLU A 276 -14.72 -15.76 3.19
N ARG A 277 -14.21 -15.97 4.41
CA ARG A 277 -14.64 -17.09 5.28
C ARG A 277 -16.11 -17.01 5.64
N ASP A 278 -16.59 -15.80 5.96
CA ASP A 278 -18.00 -15.55 6.25
C ASP A 278 -18.86 -15.84 5.02
N ALA A 279 -18.46 -15.30 3.86
CA ALA A 279 -19.18 -15.48 2.60
C ALA A 279 -19.22 -16.95 2.14
N ASP A 280 -18.09 -17.66 2.18
CA ASP A 280 -18.00 -19.08 1.82
C ASP A 280 -18.94 -19.94 2.68
N ARG A 281 -18.91 -19.72 4.01
CA ARG A 281 -19.75 -20.46 4.96
C ARG A 281 -21.23 -20.22 4.69
N ILE A 282 -21.63 -18.97 4.47
CA ILE A 282 -23.03 -18.60 4.21
C ILE A 282 -23.48 -19.12 2.85
N ALA A 283 -22.62 -19.07 1.82
CA ALA A 283 -22.92 -19.57 0.48
C ALA A 283 -23.20 -21.07 0.49
N VAL A 284 -22.33 -21.87 1.13
CA VAL A 284 -22.53 -23.32 1.28
C VAL A 284 -23.85 -23.60 2.00
N GLN A 285 -24.11 -22.92 3.14
CA GLN A 285 -25.37 -23.09 3.87
C GLN A 285 -26.60 -22.71 3.05
N ALA A 286 -26.51 -21.67 2.21
CA ALA A 286 -27.59 -21.25 1.33
C ALA A 286 -27.87 -22.29 0.24
N LEU A 287 -26.83 -22.83 -0.39
CA LEU A 287 -26.96 -23.87 -1.42
C LEU A 287 -27.60 -25.14 -0.84
N GLU A 288 -27.13 -25.61 0.31
CA GLU A 288 -27.70 -26.78 1.00
C GLU A 288 -29.18 -26.55 1.35
N LYS A 289 -29.54 -25.37 1.88
CA LYS A 289 -30.93 -25.01 2.20
C LYS A 289 -31.81 -24.90 0.95
N ALA A 290 -31.27 -24.44 -0.17
CA ALA A 290 -31.96 -24.36 -1.46
C ALA A 290 -32.06 -25.72 -2.17
N GLY A 291 -31.50 -26.79 -1.58
CA GLY A 291 -31.41 -28.12 -2.18
C GLY A 291 -30.57 -28.12 -3.46
N ILE A 292 -29.60 -27.22 -3.56
CA ILE A 292 -28.63 -27.14 -4.66
C ILE A 292 -27.33 -27.81 -4.20
N ARG A 293 -26.70 -28.55 -5.10
CA ARG A 293 -25.36 -29.09 -4.84
C ARG A 293 -24.37 -28.00 -4.44
N ALA A 294 -23.78 -28.13 -3.25
CA ALA A 294 -22.89 -27.14 -2.66
C ALA A 294 -21.40 -27.34 -3.00
N ASP A 295 -21.05 -28.34 -3.81
CA ASP A 295 -19.68 -28.65 -4.21
C ASP A 295 -19.14 -27.75 -5.34
N GLY A 296 -20.01 -27.00 -6.02
CA GLY A 296 -19.67 -26.16 -7.17
C GLY A 296 -18.59 -25.11 -6.88
N LEU A 297 -18.67 -24.43 -5.73
CA LEU A 297 -17.69 -23.40 -5.37
C LEU A 297 -16.29 -24.01 -5.12
N SER A 298 -16.23 -25.15 -4.41
CA SER A 298 -14.98 -25.88 -4.17
C SER A 298 -14.36 -26.43 -5.46
N THR A 299 -15.20 -26.90 -6.40
CA THR A 299 -14.80 -27.39 -7.72
C THR A 299 -14.26 -26.25 -8.58
N PHE A 300 -14.92 -25.08 -8.55
CA PHE A 300 -14.45 -23.88 -9.21
C PHE A 300 -13.05 -23.48 -8.71
N PHE A 301 -12.85 -23.41 -7.39
CA PHE A 301 -11.53 -23.09 -6.82
C PHE A 301 -10.46 -24.09 -7.21
N ALA A 302 -10.76 -25.39 -7.16
CA ALA A 302 -9.81 -26.43 -7.52
C ALA A 302 -9.33 -26.28 -8.98
N ARG A 303 -10.27 -26.00 -9.91
CA ARG A 303 -9.92 -25.77 -11.31
C ARG A 303 -9.09 -24.50 -11.50
N MET A 304 -9.49 -23.40 -10.84
CA MET A 304 -8.75 -22.14 -10.94
C MET A 304 -7.33 -22.24 -10.37
N GLU A 305 -7.17 -22.96 -9.26
CA GLU A 305 -5.87 -23.26 -8.65
C GLU A 305 -4.98 -24.07 -9.62
N GLU A 306 -5.55 -25.08 -10.29
CA GLU A 306 -4.81 -25.89 -11.26
C GLU A 306 -4.36 -25.05 -12.47
N LYS A 307 -5.28 -24.25 -13.05
CA LYS A 307 -4.98 -23.36 -14.17
C LYS A 307 -3.87 -22.34 -13.83
N HIS A 308 -3.86 -21.86 -12.58
CA HIS A 308 -2.82 -20.98 -12.08
C HIS A 308 -1.47 -21.67 -11.95
N LYS A 309 -1.41 -22.95 -11.53
CA LYS A 309 -0.16 -23.70 -11.37
C LYS A 309 0.49 -24.07 -12.71
N THR A 310 -0.29 -24.35 -13.74
CA THR A 310 0.22 -24.79 -15.05
C THR A 310 0.68 -23.66 -15.96
N SER A 311 0.55 -22.41 -15.54
CA SER A 311 0.95 -21.22 -16.33
C SER A 311 2.43 -20.88 -16.08
N GLU A 312 3.35 -21.51 -16.82
CA GLU A 312 4.82 -21.39 -16.63
C GLU A 312 5.46 -20.07 -17.12
N ASP A 313 4.76 -19.22 -17.86
CA ASP A 313 5.40 -18.15 -18.63
C ASP A 313 5.44 -16.77 -17.93
N GLY A 314 4.92 -16.63 -16.71
CA GLY A 314 4.87 -15.32 -16.02
C GLY A 314 4.03 -14.24 -16.75
N SER A 315 3.59 -14.51 -17.98
CA SER A 315 2.59 -13.82 -18.80
C SER A 315 1.17 -14.08 -18.29
N VAL A 316 1.03 -14.20 -16.97
CA VAL A 316 -0.23 -14.14 -16.27
C VAL A 316 -0.66 -12.66 -16.17
N GLY A 317 -0.63 -11.93 -17.29
CA GLY A 317 -1.18 -10.57 -17.41
C GLY A 317 -2.68 -10.50 -17.10
N THR A 318 -3.29 -11.68 -16.88
CA THR A 318 -4.67 -11.91 -16.48
C THR A 318 -4.70 -13.07 -15.47
N VAL A 319 -4.00 -12.99 -14.32
CA VAL A 319 -4.30 -13.92 -13.21
C VAL A 319 -5.75 -13.64 -12.85
N MET A 320 -6.65 -14.54 -13.29
CA MET A 320 -8.11 -14.47 -13.20
C MET A 320 -8.58 -13.44 -12.18
N SER A 321 -9.14 -12.31 -12.63
CA SER A 321 -9.28 -11.15 -11.75
C SER A 321 -10.11 -11.43 -10.49
N TRP A 322 -11.06 -12.36 -10.57
CA TRP A 322 -11.79 -12.83 -9.40
C TRP A 322 -10.87 -13.43 -8.32
N LEU A 323 -9.79 -14.10 -8.72
CA LEU A 323 -8.82 -14.65 -7.78
C LEU A 323 -8.04 -13.57 -7.02
N SER A 324 -7.79 -12.45 -7.68
CA SER A 324 -7.07 -11.32 -7.09
C SER A 324 -7.94 -10.54 -6.09
N THR A 325 -9.25 -10.54 -6.31
CA THR A 325 -10.22 -9.84 -5.45
C THR A 325 -10.68 -10.69 -4.27
N HIS A 326 -10.60 -12.03 -4.37
CA HIS A 326 -11.04 -12.97 -3.33
C HIS A 326 -9.96 -13.97 -2.84
N PRO A 327 -8.94 -13.54 -2.07
CA PRO A 327 -7.93 -14.43 -1.47
C PRO A 327 -8.53 -15.30 -0.35
N SER A 328 -8.21 -16.57 -0.09
CA SER A 328 -7.07 -17.44 -0.43
C SER A 328 -7.51 -18.87 -0.77
N PHE A 329 -7.23 -19.38 -1.99
CA PHE A 329 -7.85 -20.61 -2.54
C PHE A 329 -7.63 -21.90 -1.76
N ALA A 330 -6.42 -22.17 -1.27
CA ALA A 330 -6.15 -23.44 -0.60
C ALA A 330 -7.00 -23.62 0.66
N GLU A 331 -7.20 -22.53 1.40
CA GLU A 331 -8.06 -22.48 2.58
C GLU A 331 -9.54 -22.53 2.19
N ARG A 332 -9.95 -21.73 1.19
CA ARG A 332 -11.36 -21.65 0.73
C ARG A 332 -11.86 -22.94 0.10
N LYS A 333 -11.02 -23.61 -0.69
CA LYS A 333 -11.31 -24.96 -1.21
C LYS A 333 -11.56 -25.94 -0.07
N ALA A 334 -10.77 -25.88 1.00
CA ALA A 334 -10.95 -26.75 2.15
C ALA A 334 -12.24 -26.42 2.94
N SER A 335 -12.57 -25.13 3.12
CA SER A 335 -13.77 -24.70 3.86
C SER A 335 -15.07 -24.94 3.10
N THR A 336 -15.03 -24.94 1.76
CA THR A 336 -16.20 -25.12 0.89
C THR A 336 -16.36 -26.56 0.38
N ASN A 337 -15.40 -27.44 0.63
CA ASN A 337 -15.50 -28.84 0.25
C ASN A 337 -16.42 -29.60 1.22
N VAL A 338 -17.70 -29.64 0.86
CA VAL A 338 -18.73 -30.38 1.60
C VAL A 338 -19.10 -31.68 0.88
N PRO A 339 -19.38 -32.78 1.62
CA PRO A 339 -19.89 -33.99 1.01
C PRO A 339 -21.25 -33.75 0.35
N LEU A 340 -21.43 -34.28 -0.87
CA LEU A 340 -22.73 -34.26 -1.54
C LEU A 340 -23.81 -34.93 -0.70
N GLN A 341 -24.92 -34.23 -0.49
CA GLN A 341 -26.07 -34.78 0.23
C GLN A 341 -27.04 -35.49 -0.71
N ARG A 342 -27.75 -36.51 -0.23
CA ARG A 342 -28.66 -37.35 -1.05
C ARG A 342 -29.84 -36.58 -1.68
N ASN A 343 -30.20 -35.43 -1.13
CA ASN A 343 -31.39 -34.66 -1.54
C ASN A 343 -31.03 -33.43 -2.40
N GLU A 344 -29.75 -33.25 -2.76
CA GLU A 344 -29.32 -32.11 -3.58
C GLU A 344 -29.64 -32.35 -5.06
N ALA A 345 -30.24 -31.35 -5.68
CA ALA A 345 -30.51 -31.31 -7.10
C ALA A 345 -29.47 -30.42 -7.82
N PRO A 346 -29.32 -30.59 -9.15
CA PRO A 346 -28.56 -29.64 -9.95
C PRO A 346 -29.06 -28.21 -9.78
N ALA A 347 -28.16 -27.24 -9.93
CA ALA A 347 -28.52 -25.82 -9.83
C ALA A 347 -29.56 -25.40 -10.87
N MET A 348 -29.46 -25.96 -12.08
CA MET A 348 -30.42 -25.80 -13.18
C MET A 348 -30.29 -26.98 -14.15
N SER A 349 -31.23 -27.10 -15.09
CA SER A 349 -31.17 -28.08 -16.17
C SER A 349 -30.03 -27.79 -17.15
N SER A 350 -29.62 -28.81 -17.92
CA SER A 350 -28.60 -28.62 -18.95
C SER A 350 -29.02 -27.58 -20.00
N ALA A 351 -30.31 -27.48 -20.35
CA ALA A 351 -30.80 -26.50 -21.30
C ALA A 351 -30.68 -25.06 -20.75
N GLU A 352 -31.02 -24.86 -19.48
CA GLU A 352 -30.85 -23.58 -18.78
C GLU A 352 -29.37 -23.18 -18.69
N TRP A 353 -28.48 -24.13 -18.36
CA TRP A 353 -27.03 -23.87 -18.35
C TRP A 353 -26.52 -23.43 -19.72
N HIS A 354 -26.91 -24.11 -20.81
CA HIS A 354 -26.52 -23.69 -22.15
C HIS A 354 -27.08 -22.32 -22.54
N ALA A 355 -28.26 -21.95 -22.04
CA ALA A 355 -28.84 -20.62 -22.25
C ALA A 355 -28.05 -19.54 -21.50
N ILE A 356 -27.61 -19.82 -20.27
CA ILE A 356 -26.72 -18.93 -19.50
C ILE A 356 -25.40 -18.71 -20.22
N VAL A 357 -24.75 -19.76 -20.71
CA VAL A 357 -23.46 -19.65 -21.43
C VAL A 357 -23.60 -18.77 -22.69
N LYS A 358 -24.78 -18.76 -23.31
CA LYS A 358 -25.10 -17.96 -24.51
C LYS A 358 -25.77 -16.62 -24.22
N ILE A 359 -25.88 -16.21 -22.96
CA ILE A 359 -26.71 -15.03 -22.60
C ILE A 359 -26.21 -13.72 -23.24
N CYS A 360 -24.91 -13.63 -23.52
CA CYS A 360 -24.24 -12.50 -24.16
C CYS A 360 -23.93 -12.73 -25.65
N SER A 361 -24.43 -13.81 -26.26
CA SER A 361 -24.15 -14.18 -27.65
C SER A 361 -25.08 -13.52 -28.66
#